data_AF-A0A6N0BUG9-F1
#
_entry.id   AF-A0A6N0BUG9-F1
#
_cell.length_a   1.000
_cell.length_b   1.000
_cell.length_c   1.000
_cell.angle_alpha   90.00
_cell.angle_beta   90.00
_cell.angle_gamma   90.00
#
_symmetry.space_group_name_H-M   'P 1'
#
loop_
_entity.id
_entity.type
_entity.pdbx_description
1 polymer ?
#
loop_
_entity_poly.entity_id
_entity_poly.type
_entity_poly.pdbx_seq_one_letter_code
_entity_poly.pdbx_strand_id
1 'polypeptide(L)'
;MHALRLVFVIFGVMGAFAANAQSSSPVFLLGQGDMTTMHNWEVPRKQYEALPKWSPADGSPPLAVNKALEIGSAWIKKRHPDVKQFDSSSLSFVRAGCCVSGDERWFYRIDFQPVVSGQRMYGGQFIAVVLMNGAVVEPRPENRAPR
;
A
#
# COMPACT_ATOMS: atom_id res chain seq x y z
N MET A 1 -4.55 40.26 65.58
CA MET A 1 -3.71 39.05 65.44
C MET A 1 -4.18 38.35 64.17
N HIS A 2 -3.65 38.68 62.97
CA HIS A 2 -2.55 37.97 62.25
C HIS A 2 -2.66 36.45 62.39
N ALA A 3 -2.66 35.60 61.37
CA ALA A 3 -2.42 35.60 59.92
C ALA A 3 -3.20 34.36 59.40
N LEU A 4 -3.29 33.92 58.15
CA LEU A 4 -2.31 33.85 57.07
C LEU A 4 -3.11 33.35 55.86
N ARG A 5 -3.02 34.07 54.73
CA ARG A 5 -3.50 33.60 53.43
C ARG A 5 -2.62 32.42 53.00
N LEU A 6 -3.20 31.30 52.59
CA LEU A 6 -2.47 30.28 51.83
C LEU A 6 -3.01 30.23 50.40
N VAL A 7 -2.23 30.82 49.51
CA VAL A 7 -2.32 30.66 48.07
C VAL A 7 -1.56 29.36 47.75
N PHE A 8 -2.24 28.35 47.21
CA PHE A 8 -1.57 27.23 46.55
C PHE A 8 -1.54 27.50 45.05
N VAL A 9 -0.39 27.97 44.57
CA VAL A 9 0.01 27.91 43.17
C VAL A 9 0.44 26.48 42.89
N ILE A 10 -0.31 25.73 42.08
CA ILE A 10 0.20 24.47 41.50
C ILE A 10 0.67 24.77 40.09
N PHE A 11 2.01 24.87 40.00
CA PHE A 11 2.79 24.83 38.78
C PHE A 11 2.67 23.46 38.10
N GLY A 12 2.47 23.48 36.77
CA GLY A 12 3.19 22.60 35.85
C GLY A 12 2.79 21.13 35.76
N VAL A 13 1.98 20.80 34.76
CA VAL A 13 2.24 19.62 33.91
C VAL A 13 2.03 20.03 32.44
N MET A 14 2.98 20.81 31.91
CA MET A 14 3.25 20.82 30.47
C MET A 14 4.12 19.58 30.18
N GLY A 15 3.48 18.42 30.09
CA GLY A 15 4.11 17.14 29.79
C GLY A 15 3.83 16.71 28.35
N ALA A 16 4.73 17.08 27.45
CA ALA A 16 5.07 16.40 26.21
C ALA A 16 3.92 15.86 25.31
N PHE A 17 3.34 16.75 24.49
CA PHE A 17 2.90 16.36 23.14
C PHE A 17 3.95 16.82 22.13
N ALA A 18 5.19 16.36 22.27
CA ALA A 18 6.08 16.28 21.12
C ALA A 18 5.59 15.10 20.28
N ALA A 19 4.57 15.38 19.46
CA ALA A 19 4.15 14.47 18.42
C ALA A 19 5.41 14.16 17.58
N ASN A 20 5.87 12.92 17.67
CA ASN A 20 6.89 12.34 16.80
C ASN A 20 6.37 12.39 15.36
N ALA A 21 6.48 13.55 14.72
CA ALA A 21 6.40 13.70 13.28
C ALA A 21 7.77 13.35 12.70
N GLN A 22 8.25 12.14 13.00
CA GLN A 22 9.29 11.55 12.18
C GLN A 22 8.60 11.30 10.83
N SER A 23 8.78 12.23 9.90
CA SER A 23 8.37 12.09 8.49
C SER A 23 9.17 10.94 7.89
N SER A 24 8.71 9.72 8.15
CA SER A 24 9.27 8.54 7.54
C SER A 24 8.78 8.50 6.10
N SER A 25 9.67 8.77 5.14
CA SER A 25 9.35 8.64 3.72
C SER A 25 8.67 7.30 3.44
N PRO A 26 7.61 7.29 2.61
CA PRO A 26 6.88 6.07 2.30
C PRO A 26 7.79 5.06 1.63
N VAL A 27 7.43 3.78 1.76
CA VAL A 27 8.15 2.68 1.10
C VAL A 27 7.50 2.46 -0.26
N PHE A 28 8.31 2.63 -1.31
CA PHE A 28 7.92 2.37 -2.69
C PHE A 28 7.84 0.87 -2.95
N LEU A 29 6.73 0.42 -3.56
CA LEU A 29 6.47 -0.98 -3.88
C LEU A 29 6.57 -1.23 -5.38
N LEU A 30 5.88 -0.41 -6.17
CA LEU A 30 5.75 -0.57 -7.62
C LEU A 30 5.54 0.80 -8.26
N GLY A 31 6.11 0.99 -9.44
CA GLY A 31 5.81 2.10 -10.32
C GLY A 31 5.48 1.55 -11.69
N GLN A 32 4.33 1.91 -12.24
CA GLN A 32 3.97 1.57 -13.61
C GLN A 32 3.25 2.74 -14.26
N GLY A 33 3.62 3.08 -15.48
CA GLY A 33 3.19 4.30 -16.13
C GLY A 33 3.49 4.29 -17.61
N ASP A 34 2.99 5.29 -18.31
CA ASP A 34 3.37 5.60 -19.67
C ASP A 34 4.34 6.79 -19.70
N MET A 35 4.48 7.45 -20.85
CA MET A 35 5.35 8.60 -21.00
C MET A 35 4.85 9.85 -20.24
N THR A 36 3.56 9.91 -19.91
CA THR A 36 2.89 11.08 -19.35
C THR A 36 2.57 10.94 -17.87
N THR A 37 2.16 9.75 -17.44
CA THR A 37 1.72 9.51 -16.06
C THR A 37 2.36 8.24 -15.51
N MET A 38 2.99 8.38 -14.35
CA MET A 38 3.45 7.26 -13.55
C MET A 38 2.46 6.99 -12.43
N HIS A 39 2.07 5.73 -12.23
CA HIS A 39 1.30 5.31 -11.06
C HIS A 39 2.24 4.64 -10.08
N ASN A 40 2.37 5.22 -8.88
CA ASN A 40 3.22 4.71 -7.82
C ASN A 40 2.36 4.08 -6.72
N TRP A 41 2.67 2.83 -6.37
CA TRP A 41 2.13 2.14 -5.22
C TRP A 41 3.13 2.25 -4.08
N GLU A 42 2.68 2.88 -3.00
CA GLU A 42 3.52 3.16 -1.85
C GLU A 42 2.73 2.96 -0.57
N VAL A 43 3.44 2.59 0.49
CA VAL A 43 2.85 2.40 1.82
C VAL A 43 3.59 3.25 2.85
N PRO A 44 2.89 3.79 3.87
CA PRO A 44 3.56 4.39 5.01
C PRO A 44 4.55 3.40 5.65
N ARG A 45 5.71 3.90 6.09
CA ARG A 45 6.75 3.05 6.71
C ARG A 45 6.23 2.21 7.86
N LYS A 46 5.39 2.80 8.73
CA LYS A 46 4.77 2.07 9.85
C LYS A 46 3.91 0.89 9.39
N GLN A 47 3.16 1.05 8.29
CA GLN A 47 2.37 -0.04 7.72
C GLN A 47 3.28 -1.12 7.13
N TYR A 48 4.34 -0.71 6.43
CA TYR A 48 5.33 -1.62 5.87
C TYR A 48 6.02 -2.46 6.94
N GLU A 49 6.48 -1.84 8.03
CA GLU A 49 7.16 -2.53 9.12
C GLU A 49 6.25 -3.54 9.84
N ALA A 50 4.93 -3.29 9.85
CA ALA A 50 3.93 -4.19 10.40
C ALA A 50 3.56 -5.37 9.47
N LEU A 51 4.05 -5.39 8.22
CA LEU A 51 3.79 -6.53 7.33
C LEU A 51 4.51 -7.79 7.81
N PRO A 52 3.89 -8.97 7.62
CA PRO A 52 4.55 -10.24 7.85
C PRO A 52 5.86 -10.31 7.05
N LYS A 53 6.93 -10.76 7.71
CA LYS A 53 8.16 -11.18 7.04
C LYS A 53 7.94 -12.59 6.50
N TRP A 54 8.03 -12.74 5.19
CA TRP A 54 7.82 -13.99 4.48
C TRP A 54 8.37 -13.87 3.07
N SER A 55 9.04 -14.91 2.60
CA SER A 55 9.46 -15.11 1.22
C SER A 55 8.85 -16.37 0.61
N PRO A 56 8.78 -16.48 -0.73
CA PRO A 56 8.33 -17.72 -1.38
C PRO A 56 9.13 -18.99 -1.00
N ALA A 57 10.33 -18.84 -0.44
CA ALA A 57 11.13 -19.96 0.04
C ALA A 57 10.66 -20.52 1.40
N ASP A 58 9.89 -19.74 2.17
CA ASP A 58 9.43 -20.11 3.52
C ASP A 58 8.17 -21.00 3.51
N GLY A 59 7.64 -21.34 2.34
CA GLY A 59 6.47 -22.19 2.17
C GLY A 59 5.21 -21.41 1.83
N SER A 60 4.08 -21.71 2.49
CA SER A 60 2.79 -21.08 2.16
C SER A 60 2.76 -19.59 2.55
N PRO A 61 2.21 -18.71 1.70
CA PRO A 61 2.12 -17.28 1.98
C PRO A 61 1.15 -16.97 3.13
N PRO A 62 1.41 -15.91 3.93
CA PRO A 62 0.51 -15.48 5.01
C PRO A 62 -0.92 -15.17 4.54
N LEU A 63 -1.05 -14.67 3.32
CA LEU A 63 -2.32 -14.53 2.62
C LEU A 63 -2.37 -15.54 1.48
N ALA A 64 -3.38 -16.41 1.47
CA ALA A 64 -3.53 -17.40 0.40
C ALA A 64 -3.77 -16.74 -0.97
N VAL A 65 -3.23 -17.34 -2.03
CA VAL A 65 -3.28 -16.83 -3.42
C VAL A 65 -4.72 -16.59 -3.89
N ASN A 66 -5.62 -17.53 -3.63
CA ASN A 66 -7.04 -17.41 -3.98
C ASN A 66 -7.70 -16.22 -3.27
N LYS A 67 -7.33 -15.95 -2.01
CA LYS A 67 -7.86 -14.80 -1.27
C LYS A 67 -7.30 -13.48 -1.82
N ALA A 68 -6.04 -13.45 -2.21
CA ALA A 68 -5.46 -12.28 -2.89
C ALA A 68 -6.16 -11.97 -4.22
N LEU A 69 -6.49 -13.00 -5.02
CA LEU A 69 -7.26 -12.86 -6.25
C LEU A 69 -8.67 -12.33 -6.01
N GLU A 70 -9.37 -12.84 -4.98
CA GLU A 70 -10.70 -12.36 -4.59
C GLU A 70 -10.66 -10.86 -4.23
N ILE A 71 -9.72 -10.47 -3.38
CA ILE A 71 -9.52 -9.08 -2.93
C ILE A 71 -9.17 -8.17 -4.12
N GLY A 72 -8.21 -8.58 -4.95
CA GLY A 72 -7.79 -7.81 -6.12
C GLY A 72 -8.90 -7.65 -7.15
N SER A 73 -9.70 -8.71 -7.39
CA SER A 73 -10.84 -8.68 -8.31
C SER A 73 -11.95 -7.75 -7.81
N ALA A 74 -12.26 -7.79 -6.52
CA ALA A 74 -13.24 -6.90 -5.92
C ALA A 74 -12.79 -5.43 -6.02
N TRP A 75 -11.52 -5.16 -5.76
CA TRP A 75 -10.96 -3.80 -5.85
C TRP A 75 -10.98 -3.26 -7.28
N ILE A 76 -10.50 -4.02 -8.27
CA ILE A 76 -10.41 -3.52 -9.66
C ILE A 76 -11.80 -3.23 -10.25
N LYS A 77 -12.80 -4.06 -9.95
CA LYS A 77 -14.19 -3.85 -10.36
C LYS A 77 -14.79 -2.59 -9.73
N LYS A 78 -14.49 -2.34 -8.45
CA LYS A 78 -14.95 -1.12 -7.76
C LYS A 78 -14.29 0.13 -8.35
N ARG A 79 -13.02 0.05 -8.73
CA ARG A 79 -12.26 1.19 -9.28
C ARG A 79 -12.66 1.53 -10.72
N HIS A 80 -13.09 0.53 -11.50
CA HIS A 80 -13.50 0.67 -12.90
C HIS A 80 -14.94 0.16 -13.09
N PRO A 81 -15.96 0.86 -12.55
CA PRO A 81 -17.35 0.42 -12.59
C PRO A 81 -17.95 0.38 -14.01
N ASP A 82 -17.31 1.06 -14.96
CA ASP A 82 -17.63 1.06 -16.38
C ASP A 82 -17.24 -0.25 -17.09
N VAL A 83 -16.28 -1.00 -16.53
CA VAL A 83 -15.85 -2.29 -17.05
C VAL A 83 -16.66 -3.41 -16.42
N LYS A 84 -17.45 -4.10 -17.25
CA LYS A 84 -18.37 -5.16 -16.78
C LYS A 84 -17.66 -6.44 -16.33
N GLN A 85 -16.53 -6.77 -16.94
CA GLN A 85 -15.82 -8.01 -16.67
C GLN A 85 -14.30 -7.79 -16.73
N PHE A 86 -13.61 -8.41 -15.77
CA PHE A 86 -12.16 -8.53 -15.73
C PHE A 86 -11.78 -10.00 -15.57
N ASP A 87 -10.75 -10.39 -16.32
CA ASP A 87 -10.02 -11.64 -16.11
C ASP A 87 -8.64 -11.33 -15.52
N SER A 88 -8.14 -12.15 -14.60
CA SER A 88 -6.75 -12.07 -14.15
C SER A 88 -5.83 -12.66 -15.22
N SER A 89 -4.86 -11.89 -15.70
CA SER A 89 -3.87 -12.35 -16.68
C SER A 89 -2.61 -12.92 -16.03
N SER A 90 -2.20 -12.37 -14.88
CA SER A 90 -1.04 -12.83 -14.13
C SER A 90 -1.16 -12.51 -12.65
N LEU A 91 -0.49 -13.32 -11.84
CA LEU A 91 -0.26 -13.06 -10.43
C LEU A 91 1.20 -13.36 -10.11
N SER A 92 1.86 -12.41 -9.47
CA SER A 92 3.29 -12.50 -9.15
C SER A 92 3.53 -12.11 -7.69
N PHE A 93 4.44 -12.83 -7.04
CA PHE A 93 5.06 -12.38 -5.79
C PHE A 93 6.13 -11.36 -6.13
N VAL A 94 6.07 -10.18 -5.50
CA VAL A 94 7.06 -9.12 -5.68
C VAL A 94 7.64 -8.73 -4.33
N ARG A 95 8.97 -8.65 -4.26
CA ARG A 95 9.66 -8.19 -3.06
C ARG A 95 9.47 -6.68 -2.92
N ALA A 96 9.02 -6.25 -1.76
CA ALA A 96 8.89 -4.84 -1.43
C ALA A 96 10.25 -4.20 -1.14
N GLY A 97 10.37 -2.89 -1.38
CA GLY A 97 11.57 -2.13 -1.03
C GLY A 97 12.81 -2.59 -1.78
N CYS A 98 12.85 -2.39 -3.10
CA CYS A 98 13.92 -2.84 -4.01
C CYS A 98 15.37 -2.47 -3.59
N CYS A 99 15.55 -1.56 -2.62
CA CYS A 99 16.83 -1.08 -2.14
C CYS A 99 17.13 -1.38 -0.65
N VAL A 100 16.29 -2.18 0.03
CA VAL A 100 16.51 -2.55 1.44
C VAL A 100 17.01 -4.00 1.51
N SER A 101 18.32 -4.17 1.69
CA SER A 101 18.93 -5.50 1.84
C SER A 101 18.41 -6.20 3.11
N GLY A 102 18.10 -7.50 3.00
CA GLY A 102 17.65 -8.32 4.13
C GLY A 102 16.19 -8.14 4.55
N ASP A 103 15.39 -7.39 3.79
CA ASP A 103 13.97 -7.21 4.07
C ASP A 103 13.11 -8.16 3.21
N GLU A 104 12.59 -9.21 3.84
CA GLU A 104 11.77 -10.24 3.21
C GLU A 104 10.28 -9.94 3.38
N ARG A 105 9.86 -8.76 2.93
CA ARG A 105 8.45 -8.40 2.83
C ARG A 105 8.04 -8.46 1.37
N TRP A 106 7.02 -9.26 1.10
CA TRP A 106 6.54 -9.50 -0.25
C TRP A 106 5.08 -9.04 -0.35
N PHE A 107 4.63 -8.84 -1.59
CA PHE A 107 3.25 -8.53 -1.91
C PHE A 107 2.83 -9.23 -3.20
N TYR A 108 1.53 -9.32 -3.41
CA TYR A 108 0.95 -9.77 -4.66
C TYR A 108 0.80 -8.60 -5.62
N ARG A 109 1.35 -8.75 -6.82
CA ARG A 109 0.94 -7.99 -8.00
C ARG A 109 -0.01 -8.86 -8.81
N ILE A 110 -1.18 -8.34 -9.11
CA ILE A 110 -2.18 -9.02 -9.93
C ILE A 110 -2.51 -8.12 -11.11
N ASP A 111 -2.24 -8.62 -12.31
CA ASP A 111 -2.59 -7.92 -13.55
C ASP A 111 -3.93 -8.47 -14.05
N PHE A 112 -4.81 -7.55 -14.44
CA PHE A 112 -6.12 -7.83 -14.99
C PHE A 112 -6.23 -7.36 -16.44
N GLN A 113 -7.13 -7.99 -17.18
CA GLN A 113 -7.52 -7.59 -18.52
C GLN A 113 -9.04 -7.43 -18.57
N PRO A 114 -9.56 -6.30 -19.08
CA PRO A 114 -10.98 -6.15 -19.29
C PRO A 114 -11.43 -7.09 -20.42
N VAL A 115 -12.63 -7.63 -20.28
CA VAL A 115 -13.25 -8.50 -21.28
C VAL A 115 -14.40 -7.75 -21.94
N VAL A 116 -14.31 -7.56 -23.25
CA VAL A 116 -15.33 -6.87 -24.05
C VAL A 116 -15.79 -7.81 -25.16
N SER A 117 -17.09 -8.09 -25.21
CA SER A 117 -17.68 -9.04 -26.18
C SER A 117 -17.00 -10.41 -26.19
N GLY A 118 -16.61 -10.90 -25.00
CA GLY A 118 -15.94 -12.19 -24.83
C GLY A 118 -14.44 -12.21 -25.21
N GLN A 119 -13.87 -11.07 -25.61
CA GLN A 119 -12.47 -10.94 -25.96
C GLN A 119 -11.69 -10.18 -24.88
N ARG A 120 -10.49 -10.66 -24.55
CA ARG A 120 -9.56 -9.95 -23.66
C ARG A 120 -8.96 -8.78 -24.40
N MET A 121 -9.09 -7.60 -23.82
CA MET A 121 -8.48 -6.40 -24.39
C MET A 121 -7.07 -6.26 -23.82
N TYR A 122 -6.10 -6.14 -24.71
CA TYR A 122 -4.71 -5.85 -24.35
C TYR A 122 -4.49 -4.34 -24.34
N GLY A 123 -3.74 -3.86 -23.35
CA GLY A 123 -3.52 -2.44 -23.12
C GLY A 123 -4.23 -1.95 -21.86
N GLY A 124 -3.75 -0.82 -21.33
CA GLY A 124 -4.15 -0.31 -20.02
C GLY A 124 -3.36 -0.91 -18.86
N GLN A 125 -3.47 -0.28 -17.69
CA GLN A 125 -2.75 -0.65 -16.47
C GLN A 125 -3.74 -1.04 -15.37
N PHE A 126 -4.35 -2.22 -15.50
CA PHE A 126 -5.31 -2.73 -14.51
C PHE A 126 -4.58 -3.62 -13.50
N ILE A 127 -3.98 -3.00 -12.50
CA ILE A 127 -3.11 -3.67 -11.54
C ILE A 127 -3.66 -3.52 -10.15
N ALA A 128 -3.85 -4.63 -9.44
CA ALA A 128 -4.06 -4.63 -8.01
C ALA A 128 -2.75 -5.00 -7.30
N VAL A 129 -2.41 -4.21 -6.28
CA VAL A 129 -1.32 -4.52 -5.34
C VAL A 129 -1.94 -4.90 -4.01
N VAL A 130 -1.78 -6.17 -3.63
CA VAL A 130 -2.34 -6.73 -2.39
C VAL A 130 -1.21 -7.18 -1.47
N LEU A 131 -1.15 -6.61 -0.27
CA LEU A 131 -0.14 -6.92 0.73
C LEU A 131 -0.43 -8.28 1.38
N MET A 132 0.59 -8.90 1.98
CA MET A 132 0.46 -10.21 2.65
C MET A 132 -0.46 -10.22 3.87
N ASN A 133 -0.89 -9.05 4.36
CA ASN A 133 -1.92 -8.94 5.40
C ASN A 133 -3.34 -8.73 4.83
N GLY A 134 -3.51 -8.77 3.50
CA GLY A 134 -4.80 -8.59 2.82
C GLY A 134 -5.15 -7.15 2.45
N ALA A 135 -4.34 -6.15 2.83
CA ALA A 135 -4.61 -4.76 2.47
C ALA A 135 -4.33 -4.50 0.97
N VAL A 136 -5.18 -3.71 0.32
CA VAL A 136 -4.94 -3.22 -1.04
C VAL A 136 -4.25 -1.86 -1.00
N VAL A 137 -3.26 -1.65 -1.87
CA VAL A 137 -2.56 -0.38 -2.01
C VAL A 137 -3.13 0.40 -3.19
N GLU A 138 -3.53 1.64 -2.95
CA GLU A 138 -4.03 2.54 -4.00
C GLU A 138 -2.86 3.12 -4.82
N PRO A 139 -2.96 3.16 -6.17
CA PRO A 139 -1.99 3.86 -6.99
C PRO A 139 -2.11 5.37 -6.81
N ARG A 140 -0.97 6.05 -6.68
CA ARG A 140 -0.88 7.51 -6.71
C ARG A 140 -0.35 7.95 -8.08
N PRO A 141 -1.11 8.75 -8.85
CA PRO A 141 -0.61 9.29 -10.10
C PRO A 141 0.45 10.36 -9.82
N GLU A 142 1.52 10.32 -10.58
CA GLU A 142 2.59 11.31 -10.64
C GLU A 142 2.75 11.72 -12.10
N ASN A 143 2.48 13.00 -12.39
CA ASN A 143 2.71 13.55 -13.71
C ASN A 143 4.20 13.66 -13.95
N ARG A 144 4.69 12.98 -14.99
CA ARG A 144 6.05 13.22 -15.47
C ARG A 144 5.99 14.42 -16.41
N ALA A 145 6.54 15.55 -15.98
CA ALA A 145 6.85 16.60 -16.92
C ALA A 145 7.83 16.05 -17.97
N PRO A 146 7.65 16.36 -19.27
CA PRO A 146 8.66 16.03 -20.27
C PRO A 146 9.98 16.70 -19.85
N ARG A 147 11.04 15.89 -19.75
CA ARG A 147 12.40 16.39 -19.50
C ARG A 147 12.96 17.07 -20.74
#